data_AF-N9JUU1-F1
#
_entry.id   AF-N9JUU1-F1
#
_cell.length_a   1.000
_cell.length_b   1.000
_cell.length_c   1.000
_cell.angle_alpha   90.00
_cell.angle_beta   90.00
_cell.angle_gamma   90.00
#
_symmetry.space_group_name_H-M   'P 1'
#
loop_
_entity.id
_entity.type
_entity.pdbx_description
1 polymer ?
#
loop_
_entity_poly.entity_id
_entity_poly.type
_entity_poly.pdbx_seq_one_letter_code
_entity_poly.pdbx_strand_id
1 'polypeptide(L)' 'MKRKIFTPRPDWQVEHQNIGFDYFNLPSLDGSIYWSEGVAYEFTLKQIEQLEDAANELHQMC' A
#
# COMPACT_ATOMS: atom_id res chain seq x y z
N MET A 1 -4.71 7.51 -10.92
CA MET A 1 -3.77 7.41 -9.80
C MET A 1 -2.99 8.69 -9.64
N LYS A 2 -2.92 9.24 -8.42
CA LYS A 2 -2.04 10.36 -8.04
C LYS A 2 -1.27 10.01 -6.78
N ARG A 3 0.05 10.16 -6.78
CA ARG A 3 0.85 9.98 -5.55
C ARG A 3 0.65 11.17 -4.62
N LYS A 4 0.40 10.89 -3.35
CA LYS A 4 0.21 11.88 -2.29
C LYS A 4 1.27 11.64 -1.20
N ILE A 5 1.81 12.74 -0.69
CA ILE A 5 2.79 12.74 0.40
C ILE A 5 2.10 13.35 1.62
N PHE A 6 2.27 12.72 2.76
CA PHE A 6 1.73 13.08 4.06
C PHE A 6 2.85 13.07 5.09
N THR A 7 2.65 13.82 6.18
CA THR A 7 3.48 13.66 7.37
C THR A 7 3.23 12.27 7.95
N PRO A 8 4.27 11.46 8.22
CA PRO A 8 4.11 10.19 8.92
C PRO A 8 3.35 10.36 10.23
N ARG A 9 2.46 9.42 10.55
CA ARG A 9 1.73 9.43 11.82
C ARG A 9 2.73 9.28 12.98
N PRO A 10 2.54 9.99 14.11
CA PRO A 10 3.37 9.74 15.29
C PRO A 10 3.21 8.28 15.73
N ASP A 11 4.29 7.71 16.28
CA ASP A 11 4.33 6.37 16.88
C ASP A 11 3.88 5.21 15.97
N TRP A 12 3.81 5.42 14.64
CA TRP A 12 3.33 4.41 13.70
C TRP A 12 4.07 3.07 13.84
N GLN A 13 5.38 3.10 14.11
CA GLN A 13 6.19 1.88 14.28
C GLN A 13 5.75 1.06 15.51
N VAL A 14 5.43 1.75 16.62
CA VAL A 14 4.93 1.11 17.84
C VAL A 14 3.57 0.48 17.58
N GLU A 15 2.69 1.20 16.88
CA GLU A 15 1.36 0.67 16.51
C GLU A 15 1.46 -0.57 15.60
N HIS A 16 2.38 -0.57 14.62
CA HIS A 16 2.61 -1.75 13.78
C HIS A 16 3.14 -2.94 14.60
N GLN A 17 4.08 -2.71 15.52
CA GLN A 17 4.55 -3.74 16.45
C GLN A 17 3.41 -4.29 17.32
N ASN A 18 2.52 -3.43 17.83
CA ASN A 18 1.40 -3.83 18.67
C ASN A 18 0.41 -4.77 17.95
N ILE A 19 0.21 -4.58 16.65
CA ILE A 19 -0.64 -5.47 15.82
C ILE A 19 0.11 -6.69 15.25
N GLY A 20 1.38 -6.88 15.64
CA GLY A 20 2.21 -7.98 15.16
C GLY A 20 2.71 -7.81 13.72
N PHE A 21 2.71 -6.59 13.18
CA PHE A 21 3.28 -6.29 11.88
C PHE A 21 4.72 -5.77 12.03
N ASP A 22 5.71 -6.60 11.72
CA ASP A 22 7.14 -6.31 11.82
C ASP A 22 7.81 -6.07 10.45
N TYR A 23 7.14 -6.42 9.35
CA TYR A 23 7.62 -6.24 7.98
C TYR A 23 7.95 -4.79 7.62
N PHE A 24 7.42 -3.79 8.32
CA PHE A 24 7.74 -2.39 8.05
C PHE A 24 9.24 -2.06 8.16
N ASN A 25 10.00 -2.87 8.90
CA ASN A 25 11.42 -2.67 9.13
C ASN A 25 12.29 -3.63 8.29
N LEU A 26 11.71 -4.36 7.34
CA LEU A 26 12.45 -5.28 6.48
C LEU A 26 12.81 -4.60 5.14
N PRO A 27 13.99 -4.93 4.57
CA PRO A 27 14.32 -4.51 3.22
C PRO A 27 13.48 -5.29 2.19
N SER A 28 13.04 -4.58 1.16
CA SER A 28 12.54 -5.15 -0.09
C SER A 28 13.68 -5.87 -0.84
N LEU A 29 13.31 -6.69 -1.83
CA LEU A 29 14.27 -7.44 -2.66
C LEU A 29 15.27 -6.53 -3.40
N ASP A 30 14.87 -5.30 -3.70
CA ASP A 30 15.70 -4.28 -4.36
C ASP A 30 16.49 -3.39 -3.39
N GLY A 31 16.44 -3.70 -2.08
CA GLY A 31 17.09 -2.92 -1.02
C GLY A 31 16.33 -1.67 -0.58
N SER A 32 15.14 -1.39 -1.14
CA SER A 32 14.26 -0.34 -0.65
C SER A 32 13.57 -0.74 0.68
N ILE A 33 12.92 0.20 1.37
CA ILE A 33 12.14 -0.11 2.57
C ILE A 33 10.81 -0.71 2.14
N TYR A 34 10.41 -1.83 2.75
CA TYR A 34 9.16 -2.51 2.43
C TYR A 34 7.91 -1.64 2.65
N TRP A 35 7.91 -0.84 3.73
CA TRP A 35 6.80 0.05 4.08
C TRP A 35 7.22 1.53 4.00
N SER A 36 6.37 2.35 3.39
CA SER A 36 6.53 3.80 3.38
C SER A 36 5.36 4.46 4.09
N GLU A 37 5.59 4.83 5.36
CA GLU A 37 4.65 5.67 6.09
C GLU A 37 4.64 7.09 5.49
N GLY A 38 3.47 7.66 5.30
CA GLY A 38 3.32 9.02 4.73
C GLY A 38 3.26 9.08 3.21
N VAL A 39 3.14 7.95 2.51
CA VAL A 39 2.83 7.94 1.07
C VAL A 39 1.53 7.18 0.83
N ALA A 40 0.65 7.75 0.01
CA ALA A 40 -0.54 7.06 -0.46
C ALA A 40 -0.79 7.35 -1.95
N TYR A 41 -1.56 6.48 -2.59
CA TYR A 41 -2.02 6.67 -3.97
C TYR A 41 -3.51 6.94 -3.98
N GLU A 42 -3.88 8.11 -4.49
CA GLU A 42 -5.27 8.53 -4.65
C GLU A 42 -5.80 8.07 -6.00
N PHE A 43 -7.02 7.52 -5.97
CA PHE A 43 -7.76 7.09 -7.16
C PHE A 43 -9.13 7.77 -7.18
N THR A 44 -9.63 8.03 -8.38
CA THR A 44 -11.06 8.32 -8.55
C THR A 44 -11.85 7.03 -8.54
N LEU A 45 -13.14 7.08 -8.22
CA LEU A 45 -14.01 5.88 -8.26
C LEU A 45 -13.92 5.15 -9.61
N LYS A 46 -14.01 5.90 -10.72
CA LYS A 46 -13.85 5.33 -12.07
C LYS A 46 -12.54 4.56 -12.27
N GLN A 47 -11.43 5.02 -11.66
CA GLN A 47 -10.16 4.31 -11.77
C GLN A 47 -10.15 3.03 -10.95
N ILE A 48 -10.88 2.98 -9.84
CA ILE A 48 -11.05 1.78 -9.03
C ILE A 48 -11.88 0.75 -9.80
N GLU A 49 -13.02 1.16 -10.35
CA GLU A 49 -13.90 0.29 -11.16
C GLU A 49 -13.13 -0.35 -12.34
N GLN A 50 -12.29 0.43 -13.02
CA GLN A 50 -11.44 -0.09 -14.11
C GLN A 50 -10.44 -1.17 -13.65
N LEU A 51 -9.87 -1.03 -12.45
CA LEU A 51 -8.96 -2.04 -11.90
C LEU A 51 -9.72 -3.29 -11.46
N GLU A 52 -10.91 -3.11 -10.88
CA GLU A 52 -11.80 -4.20 -10.45
C GLU A 52 -12.28 -5.04 -11.64
N ASP A 53 -12.75 -4.41 -12.72
CA ASP A 53 -13.18 -5.11 -13.94
C ASP A 53 -12.05 -5.98 -14.52
N ALA A 54 -10.85 -5.41 -14.66
CA ALA A 54 -9.69 -6.14 -15.18
C ALA A 54 -9.25 -7.29 -14.26
N ALA A 55 -9.28 -7.10 -12.94
CA ALA A 55 -8.96 -8.15 -11.98
C ALA A 55 -9.99 -9.30 -12.05
N ASN A 56 -11.27 -8.97 -12.19
CA ASN A 56 -12.34 -9.96 -12.31
C ASN A 56 -12.23 -10.76 -13.63
N GLU A 57 -11.94 -10.10 -14.75
CA GLU A 57 -11.72 -10.76 -16.04
C GLU A 57 -10.58 -11.78 -15.93
N LEU A 58 -9.42 -11.37 -15.38
CA LEU A 58 -8.27 -12.28 -15.20
C LEU A 58 -8.59 -13.42 -14.23
N HIS A 59 -9.32 -13.15 -13.15
CA HIS A 59 -9.70 -14.19 -12.19
C HIS A 59 -10.59 -15.26 -12.82
N GLN A 60 -11.50 -14.88 -13.72
CA GLN A 60 -12.39 -15.81 -14.43
C GLN A 60 -11.68 -16.71 -15.46
N MET A 61 -10.42 -16.40 -15.81
CA MET A 61 -9.62 -17.23 -16.72
C MET A 61 -8.93 -18.41 -16.02
N CYS A 62 -8.92 -18.45 -14.69
CA CYS A 62 -8.32 -19.49 -13.86
C CYS A 62 -9.40 -20.39 -13.25
#